data_AF-A0A955BIR1-F1
#
_entry.id   AF-A0A955BIR1-F1
#
_cell.length_a   1.000
_cell.length_b   1.000
_cell.length_c   1.000
_cell.angle_alpha   90.00
_cell.angle_beta   90.00
_cell.angle_gamma   90.00
#
_symmetry.space_group_name_H-M   'P 1'
#
loop_
_entity.id
_entity.type
_entity.pdbx_description
1 polymer ?
#
loop_
_entity_poly.entity_id
_entity_poly.type
_entity_poly.pdbx_seq_one_letter_code
_entity_poly.pdbx_strand_id
1 'polypeptide(L)'
;SSLQSAAIAALAKLGHPRTPELLLADWQSHTPTTRSEIFDALLDQAAWTEPLLAALEQSRVLPSQLDARRRQRLLDHRQSAVRDRAAKLLATTSSSSRPTVVDQYADALKLPADAARGKQVFAKRCSACHQLEGVGHVTGPDLLGLTDKSAGAMLVAMMDPNRAVEDKFLDYVALLSDGRTISGMLAGETGASLTLVAADGKRFEIARSDLEQLRSTGKSLMPEGLERDLTPQDVADVIAYVRGVSQPAKKFDGNEPKPAAVRDDGSIRLLATDCRIYGPRLVFESQYRNLGYWQSEEDRAVWNLDIRKAGRFRVSLDYACDASAAGDRFLLTIAGQTLGGQVPSTGSWNNYQSLTIGDLDLPAGPAEATMSSDGPIRNALLDLRTIRLIPVEK
;
A
#
# COMPACT_ATOMS: atom_id res chain seq x y z
N SER A 1 -19.04 0.37 14.57
CA SER A 1 -19.41 -0.57 15.67
C SER A 1 -19.59 -2.00 15.15
N SER A 2 -19.26 -3.05 15.93
CA SER A 2 -19.43 -4.47 15.52
C SER A 2 -20.87 -4.82 15.14
N LEU A 3 -21.86 -4.17 15.76
CA LEU A 3 -23.27 -4.32 15.42
C LEU A 3 -23.59 -3.77 14.03
N GLN A 4 -23.01 -2.62 13.66
CA GLN A 4 -23.21 -2.02 12.34
C GLN A 4 -22.56 -2.87 11.24
N SER A 5 -21.33 -3.35 11.47
CA SER A 5 -20.65 -4.26 10.54
C SER A 5 -21.45 -5.55 10.32
N ALA A 6 -21.98 -6.15 11.39
CA ALA A 6 -22.84 -7.32 11.29
C ALA A 6 -24.15 -7.04 10.55
N ALA A 7 -24.76 -5.87 10.76
CA ALA A 7 -25.97 -5.46 10.05
C ALA A 7 -25.72 -5.23 8.55
N ILE A 8 -24.61 -4.56 8.18
CA ILE A 8 -24.22 -4.35 6.78
C ILE A 8 -23.99 -5.70 6.09
N ALA A 9 -23.23 -6.60 6.70
CA ALA A 9 -22.99 -7.93 6.15
C ALA A 9 -24.27 -8.75 5.98
N ALA A 10 -25.20 -8.68 6.93
CA ALA A 10 -26.49 -9.35 6.84
C ALA A 10 -27.36 -8.76 5.71
N LEU A 11 -27.44 -7.44 5.60
CA LEU A 11 -28.17 -6.76 4.53
C LEU A 11 -27.58 -7.06 3.15
N ALA A 12 -26.24 -7.06 3.04
CA ALA A 12 -25.53 -7.43 1.82
C ALA A 12 -25.88 -8.86 1.38
N LYS A 13 -25.91 -9.81 2.32
CA LYS A 13 -26.26 -11.21 2.08
C LYS A 13 -27.73 -11.41 1.67
N LEU A 14 -28.65 -10.61 2.23
CA LEU A 14 -30.08 -10.68 1.91
C LEU A 14 -30.39 -10.20 0.48
N GLY A 15 -29.56 -9.34 -0.10
CA GLY A 15 -29.68 -8.94 -1.51
C GLY A 15 -30.94 -8.12 -1.82
N HIS A 16 -31.60 -7.53 -0.82
CA HIS A 16 -32.86 -6.82 -1.04
C HIS A 16 -32.66 -5.54 -1.87
N PRO A 17 -33.53 -5.20 -2.85
CA PRO A 17 -33.35 -4.04 -3.73
C PRO A 17 -33.27 -2.67 -3.04
N ARG A 18 -33.87 -2.53 -1.85
CA ARG A 18 -33.82 -1.29 -1.04
C ARG A 18 -32.56 -1.16 -0.17
N THR A 19 -31.70 -2.17 -0.15
CA THR A 19 -30.48 -2.18 0.67
C THR A 19 -29.58 -0.98 0.35
N PRO A 20 -29.31 -0.62 -0.92
CA PRO A 20 -28.46 0.52 -1.23
C PRO A 20 -28.98 1.85 -0.68
N GLU A 21 -30.29 2.08 -0.72
CA GLU A 21 -30.90 3.30 -0.18
C GLU A 21 -30.70 3.41 1.33
N LEU A 22 -30.86 2.29 2.05
CA LEU A 22 -30.66 2.21 3.50
C LEU A 22 -29.19 2.39 3.89
N LEU A 23 -28.27 1.76 3.15
CA LEU A 23 -26.84 1.88 3.41
C LEU A 23 -26.29 3.27 3.09
N LEU A 24 -26.91 3.99 2.16
CA LEU A 24 -26.52 5.36 1.81
C LEU A 24 -27.26 6.43 2.62
N ALA A 25 -28.19 6.03 3.51
CA ALA A 25 -28.86 6.94 4.43
C ALA A 25 -27.89 7.47 5.49
N ASP A 26 -27.99 8.75 5.84
CA ASP A 26 -27.11 9.41 6.82
C ASP A 26 -25.60 9.26 6.56
N TRP A 27 -25.21 9.14 5.29
CA TRP A 27 -23.83 8.88 4.83
C TRP A 27 -22.74 9.71 5.52
N GLN A 28 -23.02 10.99 5.81
CA GLN A 28 -22.05 11.92 6.43
C GLN A 28 -21.70 11.58 7.88
N SER A 29 -22.58 10.83 8.56
CA SER A 29 -22.40 10.37 9.94
C SER A 29 -21.64 9.05 10.05
N HIS A 30 -21.54 8.29 8.95
CA HIS A 30 -20.83 7.02 8.93
C HIS A 30 -19.33 7.20 9.12
N THR A 31 -18.72 6.29 9.89
CA THR A 31 -17.28 6.24 10.11
C THR A 31 -16.56 5.60 8.91
N PRO A 32 -15.23 5.75 8.77
CA PRO A 32 -14.45 5.14 7.70
C PRO A 32 -14.70 3.64 7.53
N THR A 33 -14.69 2.88 8.63
CA THR A 33 -14.90 1.42 8.60
C THR A 33 -16.27 1.09 8.03
N THR A 34 -17.33 1.75 8.52
CA THR A 34 -18.69 1.55 8.05
C THR A 34 -18.84 1.95 6.58
N ARG A 35 -18.24 3.05 6.13
CA ARG A 35 -18.27 3.46 4.72
C ARG A 35 -17.55 2.49 3.81
N SER A 36 -16.38 2.01 4.21
CA SER A 36 -15.63 1.00 3.47
C SER A 36 -16.43 -0.29 3.31
N GLU A 37 -17.08 -0.78 4.38
CA GLU A 37 -17.97 -1.94 4.33
C GLU A 37 -19.19 -1.72 3.42
N ILE A 38 -19.79 -0.52 3.46
CA ILE A 38 -20.90 -0.14 2.58
C ILE A 38 -20.43 -0.12 1.12
N PHE A 39 -19.31 0.54 0.82
CA PHE A 39 -18.79 0.59 -0.54
C PHE A 39 -18.47 -0.79 -1.09
N ASP A 40 -17.85 -1.66 -0.30
CA ASP A 40 -17.54 -3.01 -0.71
C ASP A 40 -18.84 -3.80 -0.98
N ALA A 41 -19.83 -3.69 -0.10
CA ALA A 41 -21.15 -4.30 -0.32
C ALA A 41 -21.85 -3.79 -1.60
N LEU A 42 -21.80 -2.47 -1.87
CA LEU A 42 -22.41 -1.86 -3.04
C LEU A 42 -21.69 -2.21 -4.35
N LEU A 43 -20.36 -2.30 -4.32
CA LEU A 43 -19.54 -2.59 -5.50
C LEU A 43 -19.44 -4.08 -5.84
N ASP A 44 -19.78 -4.96 -4.89
CA ASP A 44 -19.80 -6.40 -5.10
C ASP A 44 -21.03 -6.86 -5.89
N GLN A 45 -22.12 -6.09 -5.87
CA GLN A 45 -23.36 -6.39 -6.60
C GLN A 45 -23.57 -5.39 -7.74
N ALA A 46 -23.54 -5.87 -8.99
CA ALA A 46 -23.69 -5.01 -10.16
C ALA A 46 -25.00 -4.19 -10.18
N ALA A 47 -26.06 -4.67 -9.53
CA ALA A 47 -27.33 -3.95 -9.41
C ALA A 47 -27.28 -2.78 -8.41
N TRP A 48 -26.30 -2.76 -7.51
CA TRP A 48 -26.16 -1.78 -6.42
C TRP A 48 -25.13 -0.68 -6.75
N THR A 49 -24.27 -0.92 -7.73
CA THR A 49 -23.37 0.10 -8.31
C THR A 49 -24.14 1.30 -8.87
N GLU A 50 -25.32 1.08 -9.44
CA GLU A 50 -26.17 2.13 -10.03
C GLU A 50 -26.66 3.16 -8.98
N PRO A 51 -27.27 2.75 -7.86
CA PRO A 51 -27.57 3.65 -6.74
C PRO A 51 -26.35 4.41 -6.20
N LEU A 52 -25.17 3.80 -6.17
CA LEU A 52 -23.94 4.47 -5.74
C LEU A 52 -23.55 5.58 -6.71
N LEU A 53 -23.58 5.32 -8.02
CA LEU A 53 -23.33 6.35 -9.04
C LEU A 53 -24.33 7.51 -8.95
N ALA A 54 -25.61 7.21 -8.72
CA ALA A 54 -26.63 8.24 -8.50
C ALA A 54 -26.35 9.08 -7.24
N ALA A 55 -25.86 8.47 -6.17
CA ALA A 55 -25.49 9.19 -4.95
C ALA A 55 -24.26 10.09 -5.13
N LEU A 56 -23.31 9.70 -5.99
CA LEU A 56 -22.17 10.53 -6.41
C LEU A 56 -22.63 11.71 -7.28
N GLU A 57 -23.54 11.47 -8.23
CA GLU A 57 -24.14 12.53 -9.08
C GLU A 57 -24.89 13.57 -8.24
N GLN A 58 -25.58 13.13 -7.19
CA GLN A 58 -26.30 14.00 -6.25
C GLN A 58 -25.40 14.63 -5.19
N SER A 59 -24.09 14.38 -5.22
CA SER A 59 -23.11 14.85 -4.21
C SER A 59 -23.44 14.45 -2.77
N ARG A 60 -24.25 13.39 -2.58
CA ARG A 60 -24.51 12.80 -1.26
C ARG A 60 -23.30 12.04 -0.77
N VAL A 61 -22.69 11.29 -1.69
CA VAL A 61 -21.36 10.70 -1.58
C VAL A 61 -20.42 11.56 -2.41
N LEU A 62 -19.27 11.93 -1.86
CA LEU A 62 -18.27 12.69 -2.59
C LEU A 62 -17.29 11.73 -3.27
N PRO A 63 -16.87 11.98 -4.53
CA PRO A 63 -15.90 11.11 -5.18
C PRO A 63 -14.55 11.02 -4.44
N SER A 64 -14.18 12.04 -3.66
CA SER A 64 -13.02 12.04 -2.76
C SER A 64 -13.07 10.95 -1.68
N GLN A 65 -14.27 10.45 -1.33
CA GLN A 65 -14.47 9.40 -0.32
C GLN A 65 -14.30 7.98 -0.91
N LEU A 66 -14.18 7.84 -2.23
CA LEU A 66 -13.79 6.57 -2.84
C LEU A 66 -12.26 6.45 -2.83
N ASP A 67 -11.72 5.35 -2.30
CA ASP A 67 -10.30 5.07 -2.41
C ASP A 67 -9.87 4.69 -3.84
N ALA A 68 -8.55 4.64 -4.08
CA ALA A 68 -7.98 4.33 -5.39
C ALA A 68 -8.45 2.97 -5.94
N ARG A 69 -8.56 1.94 -5.08
CA ARG A 69 -8.99 0.60 -5.49
C ARG A 69 -10.44 0.61 -5.96
N ARG A 70 -11.34 1.25 -5.22
CA ARG A 70 -12.78 1.34 -5.55
C ARG A 70 -13.03 2.20 -6.78
N ARG A 71 -12.27 3.28 -6.96
CA ARG A 71 -12.29 4.06 -8.20
C ARG A 71 -11.85 3.22 -9.39
N GLN A 72 -10.75 2.50 -9.25
CA GLN A 72 -10.28 1.61 -10.30
C GLN A 72 -11.32 0.52 -10.62
N ARG A 73 -11.98 -0.07 -9.60
CA ARG A 73 -13.10 -1.00 -9.82
C ARG A 73 -14.26 -0.39 -10.62
N LEU A 74 -14.59 0.89 -10.39
CA LEU A 74 -15.62 1.61 -11.15
C LEU A 74 -15.15 1.91 -12.59
N LEU A 75 -13.89 2.29 -12.76
CA LEU A 75 -13.28 2.58 -14.07
C LEU A 75 -13.05 1.32 -14.91
N ASP A 76 -12.84 0.15 -14.28
CA ASP A 76 -12.65 -1.15 -14.94
C ASP A 76 -13.94 -1.97 -14.98
N HIS A 77 -15.08 -1.38 -14.60
CA HIS A 77 -16.34 -2.11 -14.48
C HIS A 77 -16.77 -2.72 -15.82
N ARG A 78 -17.34 -3.93 -15.80
CA ARG A 78 -17.71 -4.67 -17.03
C ARG A 78 -18.68 -3.92 -17.95
N GLN A 79 -19.56 -3.11 -17.38
CA GLN A 79 -20.53 -2.30 -18.12
C GLN A 79 -19.93 -0.94 -18.51
N SER A 80 -19.92 -0.61 -19.80
CA SER A 80 -19.38 0.66 -20.31
C SER A 80 -20.09 1.88 -19.72
N ALA A 81 -21.42 1.83 -19.59
CA ALA A 81 -22.20 2.93 -19.02
C ALA A 81 -21.76 3.34 -17.60
N VAL A 82 -21.38 2.36 -16.76
CA VAL A 82 -20.84 2.60 -15.42
C VAL A 82 -19.45 3.24 -15.50
N ARG A 83 -18.56 2.73 -16.37
CA ARG A 83 -17.21 3.27 -16.54
C ARG A 83 -17.25 4.74 -17.00
N ASP A 84 -18.09 5.04 -17.98
CA ASP A 84 -18.19 6.39 -18.57
C ASP A 84 -18.73 7.40 -17.54
N ARG A 85 -19.75 7.01 -16.76
CA ARG A 85 -20.28 7.83 -15.67
C ARG A 85 -19.26 8.04 -14.55
N ALA A 86 -18.57 6.97 -14.13
CA ALA A 86 -17.52 7.06 -13.14
C ALA A 86 -16.39 7.99 -13.60
N ALA A 87 -15.90 7.84 -14.83
CA ALA A 87 -14.85 8.71 -15.38
C ALA A 87 -15.24 10.19 -15.34
N LYS A 88 -16.50 10.51 -15.68
CA LYS A 88 -17.02 11.88 -15.61
C LYS A 88 -17.07 12.39 -14.18
N LEU A 89 -17.65 11.62 -13.25
CA LEU A 89 -17.82 12.01 -11.85
C LEU A 89 -16.48 12.21 -11.13
N LEU A 90 -15.54 11.29 -11.34
CA LEU A 90 -14.20 11.33 -10.75
C LEU A 90 -13.35 12.49 -11.32
N ALA A 91 -13.62 12.97 -12.54
CA ALA A 91 -12.91 14.12 -13.12
C ALA A 91 -13.34 15.46 -12.49
N THR A 92 -14.61 15.59 -12.12
CA THR A 92 -15.23 16.81 -11.54
C THR A 92 -14.82 17.14 -10.10
N THR A 93 -14.17 16.22 -9.37
CA THR A 93 -13.75 16.45 -7.97
C THR A 93 -12.49 17.28 -7.80
N SER A 94 -11.80 17.58 -8.88
CA SER A 94 -10.70 18.53 -8.83
C SER A 94 -11.31 19.91 -8.65
N SER A 95 -11.17 20.51 -7.46
CA SER A 95 -11.56 21.91 -7.27
C SER A 95 -10.94 22.71 -8.43
N SER A 96 -11.69 23.64 -9.03
CA SER A 96 -11.42 24.22 -10.36
C SER A 96 -10.06 24.94 -10.55
N SER A 97 -9.16 24.85 -9.56
CA SER A 97 -7.78 25.34 -9.59
C SER A 97 -6.71 24.26 -9.32
N ARG A 98 -7.03 23.09 -8.75
CA ARG A 98 -6.00 22.08 -8.38
C ARG A 98 -5.31 21.41 -9.55
N PRO A 99 -5.99 21.00 -10.64
CA PRO A 99 -5.31 20.50 -11.84
C PRO A 99 -4.32 21.51 -12.39
N THR A 100 -4.69 22.80 -12.38
CA THR A 100 -3.80 23.89 -12.80
C THR A 100 -2.55 23.98 -11.92
N VAL A 101 -2.66 23.81 -10.60
CA VAL A 101 -1.49 23.77 -9.70
C VAL A 101 -0.61 22.56 -10.00
N VAL A 102 -1.21 21.37 -10.21
CA VAL A 102 -0.46 20.17 -10.61
C VAL A 102 0.33 20.43 -11.90
N ASP A 103 -0.31 21.02 -12.91
CA ASP A 103 0.33 21.34 -14.18
C ASP A 103 1.45 22.37 -14.03
N GLN A 104 1.26 23.40 -13.20
CA GLN A 104 2.28 24.41 -12.89
C GLN A 104 3.54 23.80 -12.26
N TYR A 105 3.37 22.74 -11.46
CA TYR A 105 4.48 22.05 -10.81
C TYR A 105 4.96 20.81 -11.58
N ALA A 106 4.37 20.46 -12.73
CA ALA A 106 4.78 19.30 -13.52
C ALA A 106 6.24 19.40 -13.98
N ASP A 107 6.71 20.61 -14.29
CA ASP A 107 8.10 20.85 -14.68
C ASP A 107 9.10 20.68 -13.53
N ALA A 108 8.65 20.69 -12.26
CA ALA A 108 9.51 20.35 -11.12
C ALA A 108 10.14 18.96 -11.27
N LEU A 109 9.42 18.02 -11.89
CA LEU A 109 9.90 16.65 -12.07
C LEU A 109 11.08 16.53 -13.05
N LYS A 110 11.37 17.59 -13.82
CA LYS A 110 12.49 17.66 -14.77
C LYS A 110 13.72 18.34 -14.17
N LEU A 111 13.59 18.95 -12.98
CA LEU A 111 14.68 19.66 -12.33
C LEU A 111 15.71 18.67 -11.75
N PRO A 112 16.99 19.07 -11.69
CA PRO A 112 17.99 18.31 -10.95
C PRO A 112 17.64 18.33 -9.46
N ALA A 113 17.34 17.17 -8.89
CA ALA A 113 16.88 17.06 -7.52
C ALA A 113 18.03 16.70 -6.55
N ASP A 114 17.97 17.25 -5.35
CA ASP A 114 18.90 17.00 -4.24
C ASP A 114 18.15 16.44 -3.03
N ALA A 115 18.38 15.15 -2.74
CA ALA A 115 17.73 14.46 -1.64
C ALA A 115 18.10 15.03 -0.25
N ALA A 116 19.28 15.63 -0.09
CA ALA A 116 19.69 16.23 1.18
C ALA A 116 18.90 17.51 1.48
N ARG A 117 18.67 18.35 0.47
CA ARG A 117 17.73 19.49 0.58
C ARG A 117 16.30 19.00 0.75
N GLY A 118 15.92 17.95 0.03
CA GLY A 118 14.61 17.31 0.15
C GLY A 118 14.29 16.85 1.57
N LYS A 119 15.28 16.30 2.27
CA LYS A 119 15.16 15.93 3.69
C LYS A 119 14.85 17.12 4.59
N GLN A 120 15.42 18.28 4.31
CA GLN A 120 15.13 19.51 5.06
C GLN A 120 13.72 20.04 4.78
N VAL A 121 13.28 19.98 3.52
CA VAL A 121 11.90 20.32 3.15
C VAL A 121 10.91 19.38 3.84
N PHE A 122 11.17 18.06 3.79
CA PHE A 122 10.37 17.05 4.46
C PHE A 122 10.23 17.33 5.96
N ALA A 123 11.35 17.58 6.64
CA ALA A 123 11.39 17.87 8.07
C ALA A 123 10.57 19.11 8.46
N LYS A 124 10.40 20.09 7.56
CA LYS A 124 9.65 21.32 7.81
C LYS A 124 8.18 21.24 7.42
N ARG A 125 7.85 20.51 6.34
CA ARG A 125 6.52 20.59 5.70
C ARG A 125 5.73 19.29 5.73
N CYS A 126 6.41 18.15 5.80
CA CYS A 126 5.79 16.83 5.71
C CYS A 126 5.81 16.07 7.04
N SER A 127 6.79 16.35 7.91
CA SER A 127 7.01 15.66 9.19
C SER A 127 5.88 15.81 10.21
N ALA A 128 5.05 16.84 10.09
CA ALA A 128 3.87 17.04 10.93
C ALA A 128 2.90 15.85 10.83
N CYS A 129 2.79 15.26 9.64
CA CYS A 129 1.87 14.16 9.38
C CYS A 129 2.56 12.85 9.00
N HIS A 130 3.71 12.89 8.32
CA HIS A 130 4.39 11.69 7.81
C HIS A 130 5.69 11.43 8.54
N GLN A 131 5.98 10.15 8.75
CA GLN A 131 7.24 9.70 9.32
C GLN A 131 8.12 9.10 8.23
N LEU A 132 9.38 9.53 8.19
CA LEU A 132 10.38 8.98 7.29
C LEU A 132 11.75 9.00 7.98
N GLU A 133 12.48 7.88 7.92
CA GLU A 133 13.77 7.71 8.63
C GLU A 133 13.74 8.09 10.13
N GLY A 134 12.61 7.84 10.80
CA GLY A 134 12.43 8.18 12.22
C GLY A 134 12.14 9.66 12.51
N VAL A 135 12.00 10.50 11.48
CA VAL A 135 11.62 11.92 11.62
C VAL A 135 10.14 12.09 11.27
N GLY A 136 9.38 12.76 12.15
CA GLY A 136 7.96 13.07 11.96
C GLY A 136 6.98 12.10 12.64
N HIS A 137 5.70 12.22 12.31
CA HIS A 137 4.60 11.49 12.95
C HIS A 137 3.97 10.43 12.04
N VAL A 138 3.37 9.40 12.63
CA VAL A 138 2.60 8.35 11.91
C VAL A 138 1.11 8.69 11.88
N THR A 139 0.80 9.87 11.32
CA THR A 139 -0.59 10.34 11.16
C THR A 139 -1.09 10.08 9.73
N GLY A 140 -0.29 10.44 8.73
CA GLY A 140 -0.54 10.16 7.32
C GLY A 140 -0.05 8.77 6.89
N PRO A 141 -0.23 8.40 5.63
CA PRO A 141 0.22 7.11 5.10
C PRO A 141 1.74 6.91 5.27
N ASP A 142 2.13 5.64 5.45
CA ASP A 142 3.52 5.23 5.41
C ASP A 142 4.08 5.45 4.00
N LEU A 143 4.93 6.47 3.86
CA LEU A 143 5.58 6.82 2.60
C LEU A 143 6.54 5.72 2.13
N LEU A 144 7.03 4.88 3.04
CA LEU A 144 7.88 3.75 2.71
C LEU A 144 7.10 2.58 2.08
N GLY A 145 5.83 2.41 2.44
CA GLY A 145 4.93 1.36 1.94
C GLY A 145 4.08 1.75 0.72
N LEU A 146 4.26 2.95 0.16
CA LEU A 146 3.51 3.38 -1.03
C LEU A 146 3.71 2.41 -2.20
N THR A 147 2.59 1.95 -2.76
CA THR A 147 2.53 1.03 -3.90
C THR A 147 3.00 1.68 -5.20
N ASP A 148 2.65 2.95 -5.42
CA ASP A 148 3.18 3.79 -6.51
C ASP A 148 4.05 4.91 -5.94
N LYS A 149 5.35 4.84 -6.21
CA LYS A 149 6.36 5.87 -5.86
C LYS A 149 6.85 6.65 -7.07
N SER A 150 6.06 6.67 -8.15
CA SER A 150 6.36 7.51 -9.30
C SER A 150 6.36 8.99 -8.89
N ALA A 151 7.26 9.76 -9.48
CA ALA A 151 7.38 11.18 -9.16
C ALA A 151 6.09 11.95 -9.50
N GLY A 152 5.39 11.53 -10.56
CA GLY A 152 4.10 12.08 -10.95
C GLY A 152 3.00 11.82 -9.92
N ALA A 153 2.88 10.58 -9.42
CA ALA A 153 1.89 10.26 -8.39
C ALA A 153 2.14 11.05 -7.09
N MET A 154 3.40 11.18 -6.67
CA MET A 154 3.77 11.98 -5.50
C MET A 154 3.45 13.47 -5.68
N LEU A 155 3.76 14.03 -6.86
CA LEU A 155 3.42 15.43 -7.16
C LEU A 155 1.91 15.67 -7.05
N VAL A 156 1.11 14.78 -7.66
CA VAL A 156 -0.35 14.88 -7.60
C VAL A 156 -0.85 14.77 -6.17
N ALA A 157 -0.34 13.81 -5.38
CA ALA A 157 -0.73 13.67 -3.98
C ALA A 157 -0.37 14.90 -3.13
N MET A 158 0.73 15.59 -3.44
CA MET A 158 1.14 16.82 -2.75
C MET A 158 0.30 18.05 -3.13
N MET A 159 0.02 18.23 -4.42
CA MET A 159 -0.62 19.44 -4.95
C MET A 159 -2.14 19.34 -4.99
N ASP A 160 -2.67 18.12 -5.04
CA ASP A 160 -4.11 17.82 -5.00
C ASP A 160 -4.37 16.68 -4.00
N PRO A 161 -4.17 16.93 -2.69
CA PRO A 161 -4.31 15.90 -1.65
C PRO A 161 -5.74 15.37 -1.54
N ASN A 162 -6.74 16.10 -2.06
CA ASN A 162 -8.14 15.67 -2.08
C ASN A 162 -8.50 14.83 -3.31
N ARG A 163 -7.59 14.75 -4.30
CA ARG A 163 -7.86 14.03 -5.55
C ARG A 163 -8.27 12.60 -5.26
N ALA A 164 -7.53 11.88 -4.42
CA ALA A 164 -7.75 10.49 -4.07
C ALA A 164 -7.37 10.24 -2.61
N VAL A 165 -8.37 10.20 -1.73
CA VAL A 165 -8.16 10.01 -0.29
C VAL A 165 -8.81 8.70 0.13
N GLU A 166 -8.05 7.84 0.81
CA GLU A 166 -8.64 6.68 1.47
C GLU A 166 -9.47 7.14 2.67
N ASP A 167 -10.60 6.47 2.93
CA ASP A 167 -11.50 6.80 4.04
C ASP A 167 -10.78 6.98 5.40
N LYS A 168 -9.74 6.16 5.62
CA LYS A 168 -8.93 6.19 6.85
C LYS A 168 -8.10 7.47 7.03
N PHE A 169 -7.90 8.27 5.99
CA PHE A 169 -7.15 9.54 6.03
C PHE A 169 -8.04 10.79 5.90
N LEU A 170 -9.36 10.60 5.82
CA LEU A 170 -10.31 11.72 5.82
C LEU A 170 -10.33 12.43 7.17
N ASP A 171 -10.53 13.74 7.13
CA ASP A 171 -10.74 14.56 8.31
C ASP A 171 -12.21 14.46 8.78
N TYR A 172 -12.36 14.34 10.10
CA TYR A 172 -13.63 14.26 10.81
C TYR A 172 -13.73 15.37 11.83
N VAL A 173 -14.91 15.93 11.94
CA VAL A 173 -15.27 16.93 12.94
C VAL A 173 -16.22 16.28 13.94
N ALA A 174 -15.78 16.19 15.19
CA ALA A 174 -16.59 15.76 16.32
C ALA A 174 -17.07 17.00 17.10
N LEU A 175 -18.38 17.16 17.20
CA LEU A 175 -19.04 18.09 18.12
C LEU A 175 -19.35 17.33 19.41
N LEU A 176 -18.86 17.86 20.53
CA LEU A 176 -19.09 17.31 21.85
C LEU A 176 -20.29 17.96 22.54
N SER A 177 -20.91 17.26 23.48
CA SER A 177 -22.05 17.74 24.25
C SER A 177 -21.75 18.97 25.13
N ASP A 178 -20.47 19.25 25.37
CA ASP A 178 -20.01 20.48 26.05
C ASP A 178 -19.79 21.67 25.09
N GLY A 179 -20.12 21.48 23.81
CA GLY A 179 -19.99 22.48 22.74
C GLY A 179 -18.60 22.58 22.11
N ARG A 180 -17.61 21.79 22.55
CA ARG A 180 -16.29 21.76 21.90
C ARG A 180 -16.34 21.03 20.57
N THR A 181 -15.51 21.49 19.65
CA THR A 181 -15.31 20.85 18.35
C THR A 181 -13.88 20.36 18.23
N ILE A 182 -13.72 19.08 17.86
CA ILE A 182 -12.42 18.45 17.64
C ILE A 182 -12.35 18.00 16.19
N SER A 183 -11.27 18.34 15.48
CA SER A 183 -11.01 17.88 14.11
C SER A 183 -9.84 16.93 14.08
N GLY A 184 -9.94 15.87 13.29
CA GLY A 184 -8.84 14.96 13.05
C GLY A 184 -9.26 13.72 12.28
N MET A 185 -8.29 12.87 12.01
CA MET A 185 -8.47 11.57 11.41
C MET A 185 -8.90 10.54 12.45
N LEU A 186 -9.79 9.62 12.09
CA LEU A 186 -10.22 8.56 12.99
C LEU A 186 -9.16 7.44 13.04
N ALA A 187 -8.46 7.33 14.18
CA ALA A 187 -7.43 6.30 14.40
C ALA A 187 -7.92 5.10 15.21
N GLY A 188 -9.09 5.19 15.84
CA GLY A 188 -9.67 4.10 16.61
C GLY A 188 -11.15 4.30 16.83
N GLU A 189 -11.91 3.21 16.79
CA GLU A 189 -13.33 3.19 17.08
C GLU A 189 -13.68 1.93 17.88
N THR A 190 -14.33 2.13 19.03
CA THR A 190 -14.93 1.06 19.81
C THR A 190 -16.42 1.32 20.03
N GLY A 191 -17.09 0.40 20.73
CA GLY A 191 -18.48 0.61 21.18
C GLY A 191 -18.62 1.72 22.24
N ALA A 192 -17.53 2.12 22.92
CA ALA A 192 -17.56 3.09 24.02
C ALA A 192 -16.88 4.43 23.68
N SER A 193 -15.86 4.42 22.82
CA SER A 193 -15.06 5.61 22.49
C SER A 193 -14.67 5.70 21.02
N LEU A 194 -14.30 6.90 20.60
CA LEU A 194 -13.63 7.22 19.33
C LEU A 194 -12.28 7.86 19.63
N THR A 195 -11.28 7.57 18.82
CA THR A 195 -9.97 8.22 18.90
C THR A 195 -9.71 9.01 17.63
N LEU A 196 -9.66 10.34 17.75
CA LEU A 196 -9.23 11.24 16.68
C LEU A 196 -7.75 11.60 16.83
N VAL A 197 -7.04 11.68 15.71
CA VAL A 197 -5.67 12.18 15.62
C VAL A 197 -5.70 13.47 14.81
N ALA A 198 -5.40 14.59 15.45
CA ALA A 198 -5.30 15.88 14.77
C ALA A 198 -4.06 15.95 13.87
N ALA A 199 -4.01 16.95 12.99
CA ALA A 199 -2.90 17.14 12.04
C ALA A 199 -1.52 17.36 12.72
N ASP A 200 -1.52 17.81 13.98
CA ASP A 200 -0.31 17.95 14.81
C ASP A 200 0.11 16.64 15.51
N GLY A 201 -0.59 15.53 15.23
CA GLY A 201 -0.37 14.23 15.85
C GLY A 201 -1.02 14.05 17.22
N LYS A 202 -1.72 15.06 17.75
CA LYS A 202 -2.38 14.96 19.06
C LYS A 202 -3.57 14.00 19.00
N ARG A 203 -3.60 13.07 19.96
CA ARG A 203 -4.68 12.09 20.14
C ARG A 203 -5.75 12.62 21.08
N PHE A 204 -7.00 12.52 20.66
CA PHE A 204 -8.19 12.82 21.44
C PHE A 204 -9.03 11.55 21.54
N GLU A 205 -9.13 11.00 22.75
CA GLU A 205 -10.12 9.96 23.03
C GLU A 205 -11.42 10.62 23.49
N ILE A 206 -12.50 10.31 22.78
CA ILE A 206 -13.82 10.91 22.93
C ILE A 206 -14.77 9.79 23.33
N ALA A 207 -15.37 9.89 24.52
CA ALA A 207 -16.43 8.98 24.92
C ALA A 207 -17.65 9.20 24.03
N ARG A 208 -18.30 8.12 23.57
CA ARG A 208 -19.50 8.24 22.74
C ARG A 208 -20.68 8.90 23.45
N SER A 209 -20.71 8.85 24.78
CA SER A 209 -21.68 9.59 25.61
C SER A 209 -21.54 11.10 25.47
N ASP A 210 -20.34 11.57 25.15
CA ASP A 210 -20.01 12.99 25.08
C ASP A 210 -20.03 13.48 23.62
N LEU A 211 -20.27 12.59 22.66
CA LEU A 211 -20.31 12.88 21.24
C LEU A 211 -21.73 13.24 20.82
N GLU A 212 -21.96 14.50 20.50
CA GLU A 212 -23.23 14.97 19.95
C GLU A 212 -23.34 14.67 18.45
N GLN A 213 -22.27 14.95 17.71
CA GLN A 213 -22.24 14.70 16.27
C GLN A 213 -20.83 14.34 15.81
N LEU A 214 -20.73 13.38 14.90
CA LEU A 214 -19.53 13.13 14.12
C LEU A 214 -19.86 13.34 12.65
N ARG A 215 -19.06 14.17 11.99
CA ARG A 215 -19.25 14.49 10.57
C ARG A 215 -17.93 14.38 9.83
N SER A 216 -17.92 13.65 8.72
CA SER A 216 -16.78 13.71 7.81
C SER A 216 -16.80 15.01 6.99
N THR A 217 -15.63 15.59 6.76
CA THR A 217 -15.49 16.74 5.86
C THR A 217 -15.48 16.32 4.39
N GLY A 218 -15.27 15.04 4.11
CA GLY A 218 -14.99 14.53 2.76
C GLY A 218 -13.66 14.99 2.17
N LYS A 219 -12.79 15.58 3.00
CA LYS A 219 -11.46 16.08 2.62
C LYS A 219 -10.37 15.32 3.36
N SER A 220 -9.19 15.29 2.77
CA SER A 220 -7.96 14.79 3.38
C SER A 220 -7.60 15.59 4.61
N LEU A 221 -7.00 14.93 5.62
CA LEU A 221 -6.30 15.62 6.70
C LEU A 221 -5.03 16.33 6.19
N MET A 222 -4.47 15.90 5.04
CA MET A 222 -3.36 16.60 4.42
C MET A 222 -3.82 17.98 3.90
N PRO A 223 -3.14 19.08 4.28
CA PRO A 223 -3.59 20.43 3.92
C PRO A 223 -3.39 20.71 2.43
N GLU A 224 -4.34 21.45 1.84
CA GLU A 224 -4.11 22.11 0.55
C GLU A 224 -3.26 23.38 0.73
N GLY A 225 -2.65 23.88 -0.35
CA GLY A 225 -1.94 25.15 -0.32
C GLY A 225 -0.44 25.03 -0.05
N LEU A 226 0.13 23.82 -0.05
CA LEU A 226 1.57 23.60 0.08
C LEU A 226 2.38 24.31 -1.00
N GLU A 227 1.78 24.53 -2.19
CA GLU A 227 2.37 25.27 -3.31
C GLU A 227 2.66 26.75 -3.01
N ARG A 228 2.12 27.30 -1.92
CA ARG A 228 2.42 28.69 -1.49
C ARG A 228 3.76 28.79 -0.76
N ASP A 229 4.20 27.66 -0.22
CA ASP A 229 5.29 27.53 0.74
C ASP A 229 6.45 26.68 0.21
N LEU A 230 6.27 26.06 -0.96
CA LEU A 230 7.21 25.19 -1.65
C LEU A 230 7.49 25.77 -3.04
N THR A 231 8.76 25.91 -3.38
CA THR A 231 9.16 26.20 -4.77
C THR A 231 9.13 24.92 -5.62
N PRO A 232 9.13 25.02 -6.96
CA PRO A 232 9.30 23.85 -7.82
C PRO A 232 10.55 23.03 -7.50
N GLN A 233 11.64 23.69 -7.09
CA GLN A 233 12.86 22.99 -6.67
C GLN A 233 12.66 22.23 -5.35
N ASP A 234 11.96 22.81 -4.37
CA ASP A 234 11.65 22.11 -3.11
C ASP A 234 10.82 20.85 -3.35
N VAL A 235 9.89 20.90 -4.31
CA VAL A 235 9.07 19.76 -4.72
C VAL A 235 9.90 18.68 -5.39
N ALA A 236 10.79 19.05 -6.31
CA ALA A 236 11.73 18.10 -6.94
C ALA A 236 12.61 17.40 -5.89
N ASP A 237 13.17 18.19 -4.98
CA ASP A 237 14.08 17.74 -3.93
C ASP A 237 13.38 16.81 -2.93
N VAL A 238 12.18 17.17 -2.43
CA VAL A 238 11.45 16.34 -1.47
C VAL A 238 10.94 15.05 -2.09
N ILE A 239 10.47 15.07 -3.35
CA ILE A 239 10.09 13.86 -4.08
C ILE A 239 11.31 12.96 -4.25
N ALA A 240 12.49 13.51 -4.60
CA ALA A 240 13.71 12.72 -4.71
C ALA A 240 14.14 12.12 -3.36
N TYR A 241 14.00 12.86 -2.25
CA TYR A 241 14.24 12.33 -0.92
C TYR A 241 13.28 11.17 -0.59
N VAL A 242 11.96 11.38 -0.68
CA VAL A 242 10.96 10.36 -0.34
C VAL A 242 11.10 9.10 -1.20
N ARG A 243 11.44 9.26 -2.49
CA ARG A 243 11.71 8.13 -3.40
C ARG A 243 13.05 7.45 -3.12
N GLY A 244 14.06 8.23 -2.71
CA GLY A 244 15.41 7.76 -2.43
C GLY A 244 15.52 7.03 -1.10
N VAL A 245 14.63 7.30 -0.14
CA VAL A 245 14.54 6.54 1.11
C VAL A 245 13.88 5.19 0.82
N SER A 246 14.69 4.14 0.81
CA SER A 246 14.22 2.76 0.91
C SER A 246 14.02 2.41 2.40
N GLN A 247 13.07 1.51 2.71
CA GLN A 247 12.99 0.95 4.05
C GLN A 247 14.39 0.43 4.43
N PRO A 248 14.89 0.69 5.65
CA PRO A 248 16.04 -0.05 6.12
C PRO A 248 15.67 -1.53 6.18
N ALA A 249 16.57 -2.40 5.74
CA ALA A 249 16.36 -3.82 5.88
C ALA A 249 16.19 -4.17 7.36
N LYS A 250 15.26 -5.06 7.69
CA LYS A 250 15.16 -5.62 9.03
C LYS A 250 16.49 -6.27 9.42
N LYS A 251 16.82 -6.23 10.71
CA LYS A 251 18.02 -6.86 11.26
C LYS A 251 17.61 -8.07 12.10
N PHE A 252 18.26 -9.19 11.87
CA PHE A 252 18.09 -10.43 12.63
C PHE A 252 19.46 -11.04 12.92
N ASP A 253 19.61 -11.68 14.07
CA ASP A 253 20.84 -12.39 14.41
C ASP A 253 21.07 -13.55 13.43
N GLY A 254 22.23 -13.57 12.79
CA GLY A 254 22.59 -14.56 11.77
C GLY A 254 22.13 -14.24 10.34
N ASN A 255 21.48 -13.10 10.12
CA ASN A 255 21.27 -12.50 8.79
C ASN A 255 22.22 -11.31 8.63
N GLU A 256 23.22 -11.48 7.76
CA GLU A 256 24.25 -10.50 7.43
C GLU A 256 24.19 -10.18 5.93
N PRO A 257 23.41 -9.15 5.53
CA PRO A 257 23.26 -8.80 4.13
C PRO A 257 24.60 -8.53 3.43
N LYS A 258 24.91 -9.30 2.39
CA LYS A 258 26.16 -9.21 1.62
C LYS A 258 25.97 -9.73 0.19
N PRO A 259 26.88 -9.41 -0.75
CA PRO A 259 26.78 -9.92 -2.11
C PRO A 259 26.74 -11.45 -2.14
N ALA A 260 25.86 -12.00 -2.98
CA ALA A 260 25.67 -13.42 -3.15
C ALA A 260 26.97 -14.10 -3.61
N ALA A 261 27.22 -15.29 -3.06
CA ALA A 261 28.42 -16.04 -3.40
C ALA A 261 28.33 -16.59 -4.83
N VAL A 262 29.27 -16.15 -5.67
CA VAL A 262 29.51 -16.69 -7.01
C VAL A 262 30.65 -17.71 -6.92
N ARG A 263 30.38 -18.93 -7.39
CA ARG A 263 31.32 -20.05 -7.38
C ARG A 263 32.16 -20.07 -8.66
N ASP A 264 33.23 -20.86 -8.63
CA ASP A 264 34.16 -20.99 -9.76
C ASP A 264 33.50 -21.63 -10.98
N ASP A 265 32.50 -22.49 -10.76
CA ASP A 265 31.66 -23.09 -11.82
C ASP A 265 30.62 -22.10 -12.39
N GLY A 266 30.61 -20.84 -11.94
CA GLY A 266 29.65 -19.81 -12.34
C GLY A 266 28.28 -19.91 -11.64
N SER A 267 28.06 -20.90 -10.78
CA SER A 267 26.82 -21.00 -10.01
C SER A 267 26.74 -19.95 -8.91
N ILE A 268 25.53 -19.45 -8.67
CA ILE A 268 25.25 -18.39 -7.70
C ILE A 268 24.28 -18.93 -6.65
N ARG A 269 24.58 -18.67 -5.38
CA ARG A 269 23.68 -19.01 -4.26
C ARG A 269 23.19 -17.75 -3.57
N LEU A 270 21.88 -17.55 -3.59
CA LEU A 270 21.19 -16.50 -2.86
C LEU A 270 20.72 -17.11 -1.52
N LEU A 271 21.53 -16.95 -0.47
CA LEU A 271 21.24 -17.51 0.85
C LEU A 271 20.29 -16.61 1.65
N ALA A 272 19.39 -17.18 2.45
CA ALA A 272 18.57 -16.41 3.39
C ALA A 272 19.39 -15.58 4.39
N THR A 273 20.63 -15.99 4.68
CA THR A 273 21.55 -15.24 5.56
C THR A 273 22.08 -13.97 4.94
N ASP A 274 22.04 -13.84 3.61
CA ASP A 274 22.76 -12.79 2.88
C ASP A 274 21.81 -11.74 2.29
N CYS A 275 20.50 -11.89 2.49
CA CYS A 275 19.50 -10.99 1.93
C CYS A 275 19.15 -9.84 2.86
N ARG A 276 18.66 -8.76 2.26
CA ARG A 276 17.89 -7.71 2.93
C ARG A 276 16.43 -8.15 3.01
N ILE A 277 15.83 -8.00 4.18
CA ILE A 277 14.47 -8.44 4.48
C ILE A 277 13.57 -7.22 4.71
N TYR A 278 12.40 -7.22 4.07
CA TYR A 278 11.43 -6.12 4.09
C TYR A 278 9.99 -6.62 4.29
N GLY A 279 9.09 -5.67 4.57
CA GLY A 279 7.65 -5.92 4.79
C GLY A 279 7.29 -6.15 6.25
N PRO A 280 6.01 -6.27 6.61
CA PRO A 280 5.57 -6.31 7.99
C PRO A 280 5.75 -7.66 8.68
N ARG A 281 5.73 -8.80 7.96
CA ARG A 281 5.64 -10.14 8.58
C ARG A 281 6.87 -11.01 8.36
N LEU A 282 7.56 -10.87 7.23
CA LEU A 282 8.73 -11.69 6.90
C LEU A 282 9.86 -11.55 7.93
N VAL A 283 10.41 -12.68 8.36
CA VAL A 283 11.53 -12.76 9.30
C VAL A 283 12.61 -13.73 8.83
N PHE A 284 13.80 -13.58 9.37
CA PHE A 284 14.83 -14.61 9.32
C PHE A 284 14.76 -15.47 10.59
N GLU A 285 14.58 -16.78 10.43
CA GLU A 285 14.53 -17.70 11.56
C GLU A 285 15.91 -18.33 11.77
N SER A 286 16.65 -17.81 12.74
CA SER A 286 18.06 -18.18 12.97
C SER A 286 18.27 -19.69 13.22
N GLN A 287 17.29 -20.35 13.86
CA GLN A 287 17.34 -21.80 14.13
C GLN A 287 17.40 -22.64 12.85
N TYR A 288 16.68 -22.23 11.81
CA TYR A 288 16.53 -23.00 10.57
C TYR A 288 17.30 -22.39 9.39
N ARG A 289 17.86 -21.19 9.59
CA ARG A 289 18.60 -20.38 8.62
C ARG A 289 17.82 -20.17 7.32
N ASN A 290 16.52 -19.91 7.46
CA ASN A 290 15.59 -19.64 6.38
C ASN A 290 14.91 -18.28 6.59
N LEU A 291 14.21 -17.86 5.54
CA LEU A 291 13.16 -16.87 5.62
C LEU A 291 11.84 -17.58 5.90
N GLY A 292 11.05 -17.07 6.82
CA GLY A 292 9.74 -17.61 7.17
C GLY A 292 8.78 -16.51 7.63
N TYR A 293 7.58 -16.91 8.03
CA TYR A 293 6.47 -15.98 8.34
C TYR A 293 6.18 -14.99 7.20
N TRP A 294 6.32 -15.45 5.97
CA TRP A 294 5.98 -14.68 4.78
C TRP A 294 4.45 -14.60 4.63
N GLN A 295 3.82 -13.57 5.19
CA GLN A 295 2.36 -13.51 5.39
C GLN A 295 1.72 -12.20 4.90
N SER A 296 2.50 -11.30 4.30
CA SER A 296 2.01 -10.07 3.69
C SER A 296 2.47 -9.93 2.24
N GLU A 297 1.63 -9.32 1.41
CA GLU A 297 1.98 -8.96 0.02
C GLU A 297 3.10 -7.91 -0.05
N GLU A 298 3.38 -7.21 1.05
CA GLU A 298 4.46 -6.23 1.17
C GLU A 298 5.81 -6.88 1.54
N ASP A 299 5.79 -8.15 1.94
CA ASP A 299 6.97 -8.92 2.31
C ASP A 299 7.81 -9.25 1.08
N ARG A 300 9.11 -8.93 1.17
CA ARG A 300 10.08 -9.25 0.11
C ARG A 300 11.47 -9.46 0.67
N ALA A 301 12.21 -10.34 0.00
CA ALA A 301 13.62 -10.57 0.25
C ALA A 301 14.45 -10.15 -0.97
N VAL A 302 15.56 -9.48 -0.71
CA VAL A 302 16.37 -8.85 -1.75
C VAL A 302 17.84 -9.23 -1.59
N TRP A 303 18.44 -9.74 -2.65
CA TRP A 303 19.85 -10.11 -2.73
C TRP A 303 20.58 -9.23 -3.73
N ASN A 304 21.80 -8.86 -3.38
CA ASN A 304 22.74 -8.26 -4.32
C ASN A 304 23.60 -9.36 -4.93
N LEU A 305 23.83 -9.32 -6.23
CA LEU A 305 24.69 -10.29 -6.92
C LEU A 305 25.53 -9.59 -7.98
N ASP A 306 26.67 -10.19 -8.32
CA ASP A 306 27.53 -9.73 -9.40
C ASP A 306 27.73 -10.89 -10.39
N ILE A 307 27.05 -10.81 -11.53
CA ILE A 307 27.03 -11.89 -12.51
C ILE A 307 28.31 -11.78 -13.36
N ARG A 308 29.29 -12.64 -13.08
CA ARG A 308 30.61 -12.59 -13.76
C ARG A 308 30.52 -12.76 -15.27
N LYS A 309 29.57 -13.58 -15.75
CA LYS A 309 29.42 -13.90 -17.17
C LYS A 309 27.95 -14.01 -17.53
N ALA A 310 27.56 -13.33 -18.60
CA ALA A 310 26.22 -13.42 -19.16
C ALA A 310 25.94 -14.86 -19.63
N GLY A 311 24.73 -15.36 -19.40
CA GLY A 311 24.38 -16.72 -19.75
C GLY A 311 22.99 -17.13 -19.32
N ARG A 312 22.62 -18.35 -19.71
CA ARG A 312 21.38 -18.99 -19.25
C ARG A 312 21.63 -19.68 -17.92
N PHE A 313 20.76 -19.43 -16.94
CA PHE A 313 20.83 -20.02 -15.61
C PHE A 313 19.55 -20.77 -15.31
N ARG A 314 19.66 -22.04 -14.89
CA ARG A 314 18.57 -22.79 -14.29
C ARG A 314 18.40 -22.36 -12.85
N VAL A 315 17.18 -21.96 -12.51
CA VAL A 315 16.83 -21.43 -11.20
C VAL A 315 16.07 -22.48 -10.40
N SER A 316 16.50 -22.69 -9.15
CA SER A 316 15.82 -23.58 -8.21
C SER A 316 15.74 -22.98 -6.80
N LEU A 317 14.68 -23.34 -6.09
CA LEU A 317 14.42 -22.96 -4.70
C LEU A 317 14.68 -24.15 -3.79
N ASP A 318 15.32 -23.92 -2.65
CA ASP A 318 15.42 -24.85 -1.52
C ASP A 318 14.46 -24.35 -0.44
N TYR A 319 13.31 -25.01 -0.32
CA TYR A 319 12.14 -24.48 0.40
C TYR A 319 11.37 -25.57 1.15
N ALA A 320 10.58 -25.17 2.14
CA ALA A 320 9.56 -26.01 2.77
C ALA A 320 8.20 -25.30 2.77
N CYS A 321 7.13 -26.08 2.66
CA CYS A 321 5.76 -25.57 2.69
C CYS A 321 4.82 -26.66 3.21
N ASP A 322 4.08 -26.37 4.27
CA ASP A 322 3.06 -27.27 4.80
C ASP A 322 1.87 -27.40 3.83
N ALA A 323 1.23 -28.58 3.84
CA ALA A 323 0.10 -28.84 2.96
C ALA A 323 -1.07 -27.86 3.14
N SER A 324 -1.25 -27.31 4.34
CA SER A 324 -2.29 -26.31 4.62
C SER A 324 -2.00 -24.92 4.03
N ALA A 325 -0.75 -24.62 3.70
CA ALA A 325 -0.32 -23.32 3.18
C ALA A 325 0.02 -23.33 1.67
N ALA A 326 0.18 -24.51 1.08
CA ALA A 326 0.53 -24.66 -0.33
C ALA A 326 -0.50 -24.05 -1.31
N GLY A 327 -0.02 -23.64 -2.47
CA GLY A 327 -0.83 -23.16 -3.60
C GLY A 327 -0.82 -21.65 -3.81
N ASP A 328 -0.29 -20.88 -2.86
CA ASP A 328 -0.06 -19.43 -3.05
C ASP A 328 1.04 -19.21 -4.10
N ARG A 329 1.08 -18.02 -4.71
CA ARG A 329 1.97 -17.73 -5.84
C ARG A 329 3.12 -16.82 -5.43
N PHE A 330 4.27 -16.99 -6.08
CA PHE A 330 5.48 -16.17 -5.86
C PHE A 330 6.01 -15.60 -7.18
N LEU A 331 6.77 -14.50 -7.06
CA LEU A 331 7.60 -13.93 -8.12
C LEU A 331 9.06 -13.88 -7.65
N LEU A 332 9.97 -14.20 -8.56
CA LEU A 332 11.40 -13.94 -8.45
C LEU A 332 11.82 -13.09 -9.65
N THR A 333 12.25 -11.86 -9.38
CA THR A 333 12.78 -10.95 -10.40
C THR A 333 14.28 -10.81 -10.25
N ILE A 334 15.04 -11.04 -11.32
CA ILE A 334 16.50 -10.86 -11.36
C ILE A 334 16.85 -10.09 -12.64
N ALA A 335 17.57 -8.97 -12.49
CA ALA A 335 17.99 -8.13 -13.61
C ALA A 335 16.83 -7.76 -14.59
N GLY A 336 15.63 -7.52 -14.05
CA GLY A 336 14.43 -7.17 -14.81
C GLY A 336 13.69 -8.34 -15.47
N GLN A 337 14.18 -9.58 -15.33
CA GLN A 337 13.46 -10.78 -15.77
C GLN A 337 12.78 -11.47 -14.60
N THR A 338 11.58 -12.02 -14.82
CA THR A 338 10.76 -12.59 -13.75
C THR A 338 10.43 -14.05 -14.03
N LEU A 339 10.60 -14.90 -13.02
CA LEU A 339 10.01 -16.24 -12.93
C LEU A 339 8.95 -16.23 -11.84
N GLY A 340 7.87 -16.97 -12.04
CA GLY A 340 6.83 -17.12 -11.03
C GLY A 340 6.21 -18.50 -11.09
N GLY A 341 5.54 -18.88 -10.01
CA GLY A 341 4.91 -20.19 -9.88
C GLY A 341 4.00 -20.28 -8.67
N GLN A 342 3.27 -21.38 -8.58
CA GLN A 342 2.59 -21.76 -7.34
C GLN A 342 3.56 -22.52 -6.44
N VAL A 343 3.46 -22.30 -5.14
CA VAL A 343 4.23 -23.03 -4.12
C VAL A 343 3.63 -24.41 -3.93
N PRO A 344 4.32 -25.51 -4.30
CA PRO A 344 3.86 -26.86 -4.01
C PRO A 344 4.01 -27.18 -2.53
N SER A 345 3.22 -28.14 -2.03
CA SER A 345 3.42 -28.67 -0.68
C SER A 345 4.67 -29.54 -0.64
N THR A 346 5.50 -29.34 0.39
CA THR A 346 6.54 -30.30 0.77
C THR A 346 6.08 -31.23 1.90
N GLY A 347 4.82 -31.12 2.32
CA GLY A 347 4.18 -31.94 3.34
C GLY A 347 4.23 -31.33 4.74
N SER A 348 5.33 -30.66 5.12
CA SER A 348 5.45 -29.95 6.40
C SER A 348 6.53 -28.87 6.34
N TRP A 349 6.48 -27.90 7.25
CA TRP A 349 7.48 -26.82 7.38
C TRP A 349 8.92 -27.29 7.65
N ASN A 350 9.09 -28.54 8.12
CA ASN A 350 10.42 -29.10 8.38
C ASN A 350 11.00 -29.90 7.21
N ASN A 351 10.19 -30.17 6.18
CA ASN A 351 10.62 -30.98 5.03
C ASN A 351 11.07 -30.08 3.88
N TYR A 352 12.37 -29.77 3.82
CA TYR A 352 12.93 -28.96 2.75
C TYR A 352 13.15 -29.78 1.48
N GLN A 353 12.70 -29.25 0.36
CA GLN A 353 12.84 -29.86 -0.97
C GLN A 353 13.35 -28.83 -1.98
N SER A 354 13.87 -29.34 -3.10
CA SER A 354 14.29 -28.51 -4.22
C SER A 354 13.19 -28.41 -5.27
N LEU A 355 12.87 -27.20 -5.71
CA LEU A 355 11.95 -26.94 -6.81
C LEU A 355 12.66 -26.15 -7.91
N THR A 356 12.76 -26.71 -9.11
CA THR A 356 13.18 -25.95 -10.30
C THR A 356 12.02 -25.12 -10.80
N ILE A 357 12.24 -23.81 -10.94
CA ILE A 357 11.19 -22.84 -11.27
C ILE A 357 11.29 -22.29 -12.70
N GLY A 358 12.40 -22.57 -13.39
CA GLY A 358 12.61 -22.17 -14.78
C GLY A 358 14.06 -21.78 -15.05
N ASP A 359 14.29 -21.28 -16.26
CA ASP A 359 15.60 -20.80 -16.71
C ASP A 359 15.51 -19.28 -17.01
N LEU A 360 16.57 -18.52 -16.72
CA LEU A 360 16.69 -17.07 -17.00
C LEU A 360 17.94 -16.77 -17.84
N ASP A 361 17.85 -15.80 -18.75
CA ASP A 361 18.96 -15.38 -19.62
C ASP A 361 19.58 -14.07 -19.09
N LEU A 362 20.49 -14.16 -18.12
CA LEU A 362 20.95 -13.00 -17.35
C LEU A 362 22.18 -12.31 -17.97
N PRO A 363 22.22 -10.96 -18.00
CA PRO A 363 23.40 -10.21 -18.42
C PRO A 363 24.52 -10.28 -17.36
N ALA A 364 25.76 -9.98 -17.78
CA ALA A 364 26.86 -9.82 -16.85
C ALA A 364 26.79 -8.47 -16.10
N GLY A 365 27.34 -8.44 -14.89
CA GLY A 365 27.46 -7.24 -14.07
C GLY A 365 26.61 -7.28 -12.79
N PRO A 366 26.60 -6.16 -12.04
CA PRO A 366 25.86 -6.05 -10.80
C PRO A 366 24.35 -6.13 -11.08
N ALA A 367 23.66 -6.94 -10.29
CA ALA A 367 22.22 -7.11 -10.36
C ALA A 367 21.62 -7.27 -8.96
N GLU A 368 20.31 -7.05 -8.90
CA GLU A 368 19.50 -7.33 -7.72
C GLU A 368 18.53 -8.46 -8.06
N ALA A 369 18.38 -9.39 -7.11
CA ALA A 369 17.36 -10.42 -7.14
C ALA A 369 16.34 -10.11 -6.04
N THR A 370 15.05 -10.05 -6.39
CA THR A 370 13.95 -9.82 -5.45
C THR A 370 12.97 -10.97 -5.53
N MET A 371 12.61 -11.53 -4.38
CA MET A 371 11.52 -12.50 -4.27
C MET A 371 10.38 -11.92 -3.42
N SER A 372 9.14 -12.08 -3.89
CA SER A 372 7.89 -11.61 -3.27
C SER A 372 6.74 -12.58 -3.55
N SER A 373 5.58 -12.37 -2.93
CA SER A 373 4.36 -13.03 -3.38
C SER A 373 3.87 -12.44 -4.72
N ASP A 374 3.09 -13.23 -5.44
CA ASP A 374 2.33 -12.83 -6.63
C ASP A 374 0.85 -12.70 -6.23
N GLY A 375 0.54 -11.68 -5.44
CA GLY A 375 -0.79 -11.42 -4.87
C GLY A 375 -0.98 -11.93 -3.44
N PRO A 376 -2.25 -12.03 -2.97
CA PRO A 376 -2.60 -12.31 -1.59
C PRO A 376 -2.08 -13.66 -1.08
N ILE A 377 -1.62 -13.65 0.17
CA ILE A 377 -1.17 -14.85 0.90
C ILE A 377 -2.28 -15.30 1.85
N ARG A 378 -2.63 -16.59 1.81
CA ARG A 378 -3.71 -17.13 2.65
C ARG A 378 -3.24 -17.43 4.08
N ASN A 379 -2.04 -17.97 4.22
CA ASN A 379 -1.47 -18.32 5.53
C ASN A 379 0.00 -17.93 5.61
N ALA A 380 0.86 -18.61 4.86
CA ALA A 380 2.28 -18.28 4.72
C ALA A 380 2.75 -18.75 3.34
N LEU A 381 3.59 -17.96 2.67
CA LEU A 381 4.02 -18.26 1.30
C LEU A 381 4.86 -19.55 1.25
N LEU A 382 6.01 -19.57 1.93
CA LEU A 382 6.93 -20.70 2.07
C LEU A 382 8.04 -20.35 3.07
N ASP A 383 8.77 -21.37 3.51
CA ASP A 383 10.05 -21.23 4.18
C ASP A 383 11.19 -21.36 3.17
N LEU A 384 12.03 -20.33 3.00
CA LEU A 384 13.09 -20.30 1.98
C LEU A 384 14.48 -20.35 2.59
N ARG A 385 15.29 -21.35 2.26
CA ARG A 385 16.71 -21.38 2.63
C ARG A 385 17.62 -20.75 1.58
N THR A 386 17.39 -21.09 0.32
CA THR A 386 18.33 -20.72 -0.75
C THR A 386 17.65 -20.68 -2.11
N ILE A 387 18.04 -19.73 -2.95
CA ILE A 387 17.80 -19.77 -4.40
C ILE A 387 19.14 -20.09 -5.08
N ARG A 388 19.13 -21.04 -6.02
CA ARG A 388 20.33 -21.47 -6.75
C ARG A 388 20.16 -21.15 -8.22
N LEU A 389 21.15 -20.45 -8.78
CA LEU A 389 21.28 -20.22 -10.20
C LEU A 389 22.44 -21.08 -10.70
N ILE A 390 22.16 -22.05 -11.55
CA ILE A 390 23.15 -22.97 -12.11
C ILE A 390 23.29 -22.66 -13.59
N PRO A 391 24.49 -22.31 -14.10
CA PRO A 391 24.70 -22.14 -15.53
C PRO A 391 24.22 -23.36 -16.30
N VAL A 392 23.42 -23.14 -17.33
CA VAL A 392 23.06 -24.19 -18.28
C VAL A 392 24.18 -24.21 -19.33
N GLU A 393 24.93 -25.31 -19.40
CA GLU A 393 25.89 -25.50 -20.48
C GLU A 393 25.16 -25.42 -21.83
N LYS A 394 25.77 -24.73 -22.79
CA LYS A 394 25.27 -24.68 -24.17
C LYS A 394 25.64 -25.93 -24.93
#